data_AF-A0A9E3BDW7-F1
#
_entry.id   AF-A0A9E3BDW7-F1
#
_cell.length_a   1.000
_cell.length_b   1.000
_cell.length_c   1.000
_cell.angle_alpha   90.00
_cell.angle_beta   90.00
_cell.angle_gamma   90.00
#
_symmetry.space_group_name_H-M   'P 1'
#
loop_
_entity.id
_entity.type
_entity.pdbx_description
1 polymer ?
#
loop_
_entity_poly.entity_id
_entity_poly.type
_entity_poly.pdbx_seq_one_letter_code
_entity_poly.pdbx_strand_id
1 'polypeptide(L)'
;MTAQIEDVVVLAGRMYALLGVNGPGLFEPNEHGLQVHMTTAACRRGYVCEYAVDDERLFLTALRLGMVAPPTRLFGADLRMIGSAATYSALRVPLTLTGGLLLGAGRSHDLDVPMGRHPAWKYTEILELSFDDGGLVAMFDRSEVVGRRRDAPRDCDRWIETAFDRRYPPIL
;
A
#
# COMPACT_ATOMS: atom_id res chain seq x y z
N MET A 1 -5.69 -20.64 -3.46
CA MET A 1 -5.39 -19.59 -2.47
C MET A 1 -5.38 -18.25 -3.18
N THR A 2 -5.65 -17.15 -2.47
CA THR A 2 -5.93 -15.83 -3.07
C THR A 2 -4.93 -14.79 -2.58
N ALA A 3 -4.44 -13.93 -3.47
CA ALA A 3 -3.55 -12.82 -3.13
C ALA A 3 -4.25 -11.81 -2.19
N GLN A 4 -3.45 -11.15 -1.34
CA GLN A 4 -3.95 -10.06 -0.49
C GLN A 4 -4.24 -8.84 -1.38
N ILE A 5 -5.36 -8.16 -1.15
CA ILE A 5 -5.71 -6.91 -1.82
C ILE A 5 -4.68 -5.86 -1.42
N GLU A 6 -4.08 -5.25 -2.44
CA GLU A 6 -3.00 -4.28 -2.29
C GLU A 6 -3.56 -2.93 -1.84
N ASP A 7 -2.80 -2.25 -0.98
CA ASP A 7 -2.99 -0.81 -0.81
C ASP A 7 -2.57 -0.10 -2.09
N VAL A 8 -3.18 1.05 -2.33
CA VAL A 8 -2.90 1.83 -3.52
C VAL A 8 -2.48 3.24 -3.16
N VAL A 9 -1.62 3.82 -4.00
CA VAL A 9 -1.18 5.21 -3.91
C VAL A 9 -1.55 5.90 -5.21
N VAL A 10 -2.29 7.00 -5.10
CA VAL A 10 -2.58 7.91 -6.22
C VAL A 10 -1.47 8.95 -6.28
N LEU A 11 -0.76 8.99 -7.40
CA LEU A 11 0.32 9.94 -7.66
C LEU A 11 0.10 10.55 -9.04
N ALA A 12 0.01 11.89 -9.11
CA ALA A 12 -0.24 12.62 -10.36
C ALA A 12 -1.45 12.06 -11.16
N GLY A 13 -2.53 11.68 -10.45
CA GLY A 13 -3.75 11.14 -11.04
C GLY A 13 -3.67 9.68 -11.52
N ARG A 14 -2.54 9.00 -11.31
CA ARG A 14 -2.34 7.59 -11.66
C ARG A 14 -2.31 6.72 -10.40
N MET A 15 -2.89 5.53 -10.48
CA MET A 15 -2.92 4.56 -9.38
C MET A 15 -1.72 3.61 -9.45
N TYR A 16 -1.07 3.42 -8.32
CA TYR A 16 0.03 2.50 -8.13
C TYR A 16 -0.28 1.54 -6.98
N ALA A 17 0.10 0.27 -7.11
CA ALA A 17 0.10 -0.65 -5.99
C ALA A 17 1.26 -0.31 -5.03
N LEU A 18 0.98 -0.33 -3.73
CA LEU A 18 2.02 -0.21 -2.70
C LEU A 18 2.72 -1.56 -2.51
N LEU A 19 3.99 -1.64 -2.92
CA LEU A 19 4.77 -2.87 -2.95
C LEU A 19 5.63 -3.07 -1.70
N GLY A 20 5.99 -1.98 -1.01
CA GLY A 20 6.80 -2.02 0.19
C GLY A 20 6.88 -0.67 0.87
N VAL A 21 7.17 -0.69 2.17
CA VAL A 21 7.30 0.50 3.02
C VAL A 21 8.62 0.41 3.78
N ASN A 22 9.28 1.55 3.95
CA ASN A 22 10.43 1.73 4.82
C ASN A 22 10.12 2.89 5.75
N GLY A 23 10.33 2.71 7.05
CA GLY A 23 10.16 3.75 8.06
C GLY A 23 8.75 3.83 8.68
N PRO A 24 8.60 4.60 9.78
CA PRO A 24 7.35 4.76 10.51
C PRO A 24 6.46 5.88 9.95
N GLY A 25 5.20 5.93 10.39
CA GLY A 25 4.28 7.05 10.12
C GLY A 25 3.31 6.83 8.97
N LEU A 26 3.24 5.60 8.43
CA LEU A 26 2.11 5.18 7.60
C LEU A 26 0.93 4.75 8.48
N PHE A 27 -0.28 4.75 7.92
CA PHE A 27 -1.50 4.46 8.67
C PHE A 27 -1.53 3.02 9.20
N GLU A 28 -1.74 2.88 10.51
CA GLU A 28 -2.04 1.61 11.17
C GLU A 28 -3.32 1.71 12.00
N PRO A 29 -4.33 0.84 11.78
CA PRO A 29 -5.60 0.91 12.50
C PRO A 29 -5.45 0.92 14.03
N ASN A 30 -4.51 0.12 14.55
CA ASN A 30 -4.27 -0.02 15.98
C ASN A 30 -3.77 1.27 16.65
N GLU A 31 -3.02 2.11 15.93
CA GLU A 31 -2.55 3.42 16.42
C GLU A 31 -3.72 4.41 16.60
N HIS A 32 -4.85 4.11 15.96
CA HIS A 32 -6.10 4.87 16.07
C HIS A 32 -7.18 4.16 16.92
N GLY A 33 -6.79 3.11 17.67
CA GLY A 33 -7.72 2.34 18.50
C GLY A 33 -8.72 1.49 17.72
N LEU A 34 -8.48 1.25 16.43
CA LEU A 34 -9.35 0.47 15.55
C LEU A 34 -8.92 -1.00 15.57
N GLN A 35 -9.77 -1.85 16.15
CA GLN A 35 -9.57 -3.30 16.14
C GLN A 35 -10.16 -3.90 14.87
N VAL A 36 -9.30 -4.41 14.00
CA VAL A 36 -9.68 -4.98 12.70
C VAL A 36 -9.65 -6.50 12.72
N HIS A 37 -10.48 -7.10 11.88
CA HIS A 37 -10.56 -8.54 11.68
C HIS A 37 -10.50 -8.87 10.19
N MET A 38 -10.00 -10.06 9.87
CA MET A 38 -10.04 -10.61 8.53
C MET A 38 -11.48 -10.58 7.97
N THR A 39 -11.66 -10.02 6.77
CA THR A 39 -12.97 -10.00 6.08
C THR A 39 -13.11 -11.14 5.07
N THR A 40 -12.04 -11.45 4.34
CA THR A 40 -12.01 -12.44 3.27
C THR A 40 -10.62 -13.06 3.15
N ALA A 41 -10.49 -14.17 2.41
CA ALA A 41 -9.19 -14.77 2.08
C ALA A 41 -8.24 -13.81 1.36
N ALA A 42 -8.78 -12.83 0.63
CA ALA A 42 -8.02 -11.78 -0.05
C ALA A 42 -7.77 -10.53 0.83
N CYS A 43 -8.30 -10.48 2.06
CA CYS A 43 -8.11 -9.37 2.99
C CYS A 43 -7.88 -9.90 4.41
N ARG A 44 -6.85 -10.73 4.56
CA ARG A 44 -6.43 -11.34 5.82
C ARG A 44 -5.99 -10.30 6.85
N ARG A 45 -5.35 -9.23 6.39
CA ARG A 45 -4.97 -8.08 7.23
C ARG A 45 -6.19 -7.39 7.88
N GLY A 46 -7.39 -7.58 7.32
CA GLY A 46 -8.60 -6.95 7.81
C GLY A 46 -8.76 -5.48 7.45
N TYR A 47 -7.82 -4.88 6.71
CA TYR A 47 -8.01 -3.55 6.14
C TYR A 47 -7.29 -3.36 4.81
N VAL A 48 -7.74 -2.35 4.05
CA VAL A 48 -7.14 -1.83 2.82
C VAL A 48 -7.18 -0.30 2.85
N CYS A 49 -6.08 0.32 2.48
CA CYS A 49 -5.91 1.77 2.44
C CYS A 49 -5.73 2.25 1.00
N GLU A 50 -6.27 3.42 0.72
CA GLU A 50 -5.90 4.24 -0.41
C GLU A 50 -5.18 5.49 0.13
N TYR A 51 -4.05 5.80 -0.49
CA TYR A 51 -3.27 6.99 -0.21
C TYR A 51 -3.24 7.89 -1.45
N ALA A 52 -2.94 9.16 -1.25
CA ALA A 52 -2.59 10.08 -2.33
C ALA A 52 -1.37 10.90 -1.94
N VAL A 53 -0.53 11.18 -2.95
CA VAL A 53 0.49 12.22 -2.87
C VAL A 53 -0.04 13.44 -3.61
N ASP A 54 -0.35 14.50 -2.86
CA ASP A 54 -0.95 15.74 -3.34
C ASP A 54 -0.20 16.92 -2.73
N ASP A 55 0.12 17.96 -3.52
CA ASP A 55 0.96 19.08 -3.10
C ASP A 55 2.23 18.65 -2.33
N GLU A 56 2.93 17.63 -2.86
CA GLU A 56 4.13 17.02 -2.24
C GLU A 56 3.90 16.46 -0.83
N ARG A 57 2.66 16.15 -0.44
CA ARG A 57 2.33 15.57 0.86
C ARG A 57 1.56 14.27 0.74
N LEU A 58 1.82 13.35 1.67
CA LEU A 58 1.14 12.06 1.75
C LEU A 58 -0.14 12.13 2.61
N PHE A 59 -1.24 11.64 2.04
CA PHE A 59 -2.54 11.56 2.71
C PHE A 59 -3.12 10.16 2.64
N LEU A 60 -3.87 9.76 3.67
CA LEU A 60 -4.85 8.68 3.58
C LEU A 60 -6.16 9.25 3.00
N THR A 61 -6.65 8.67 1.91
CA THR A 61 -7.81 9.15 1.15
C THR A 61 -9.01 8.21 1.18
N ALA A 62 -8.78 6.91 1.38
CA ALA A 62 -9.85 5.96 1.66
C ALA A 62 -9.37 4.82 2.57
N LEU A 63 -10.32 4.26 3.31
CA LEU A 63 -10.08 3.18 4.24
C LEU A 63 -11.22 2.18 4.17
N ARG A 64 -10.89 0.90 4.01
CA ARG A 64 -11.82 -0.21 4.13
C ARG A 64 -11.39 -1.14 5.25
N LEU A 65 -12.26 -1.38 6.21
CA LEU A 65 -12.01 -2.14 7.43
C LEU A 65 -12.96 -3.32 7.57
N GLY A 66 -12.45 -4.44 8.07
CA GLY A 66 -13.24 -5.51 8.66
C GLY A 66 -13.43 -5.26 10.14
N MET A 67 -14.63 -4.89 10.54
CA MET A 67 -14.96 -4.61 11.93
C MET A 67 -16.36 -5.11 12.26
N VAL A 68 -16.55 -5.60 13.48
CA VAL A 68 -17.87 -6.01 13.99
C VAL A 68 -18.73 -4.79 14.31
N ALA A 69 -18.12 -3.76 14.91
CA ALA A 69 -18.79 -2.52 15.31
C ALA A 69 -17.97 -1.31 14.83
N PRO A 70 -17.99 -0.98 13.52
CA PRO A 70 -17.29 0.19 13.01
C PRO A 70 -17.92 1.49 13.55
N PRO A 71 -17.13 2.53 13.81
CA PRO A 71 -17.67 3.84 14.17
C PRO A 71 -18.55 4.40 13.04
N THR A 72 -19.63 5.11 13.36
CA THR A 72 -20.49 5.71 12.33
C THR A 72 -19.80 6.87 11.59
N ARG A 73 -18.74 7.43 12.18
CA ARG A 73 -17.91 8.47 11.58
C ARG A 73 -16.44 8.25 11.94
N LEU A 74 -15.55 8.37 10.96
CA LEU A 74 -14.11 8.24 11.15
C LEU A 74 -13.39 9.28 10.28
N PHE A 75 -12.45 10.03 10.87
CA PHE A 75 -11.70 11.09 10.20
C PHE A 75 -12.58 12.08 9.40
N GLY A 76 -13.75 12.40 9.94
CA GLY A 76 -14.71 13.32 9.32
C GLY A 76 -15.65 12.70 8.27
N ALA A 77 -15.37 11.48 7.79
CA ALA A 77 -16.21 10.77 6.83
C ALA A 77 -17.22 9.84 7.50
N ASP A 78 -18.39 9.72 6.88
CA ASP A 78 -19.47 8.85 7.32
C ASP A 78 -19.22 7.40 6.89
N LEU A 79 -19.65 6.47 7.74
CA LEU A 79 -19.60 5.04 7.47
C LEU A 79 -20.42 4.68 6.22
N ARG A 80 -19.82 3.92 5.32
CA ARG A 80 -20.51 3.20 4.25
C ARG A 80 -20.20 1.72 4.33
N MET A 81 -21.23 0.88 4.31
CA MET A 81 -21.05 -0.57 4.25
C MET A 81 -20.96 -1.02 2.78
N ILE A 82 -19.86 -1.70 2.43
CA ILE A 82 -19.71 -2.35 1.12
C ILE A 82 -19.50 -3.85 1.38
N GLY A 83 -20.54 -4.64 1.12
CA GLY A 83 -20.61 -6.02 1.61
C GLY A 83 -20.51 -6.04 3.14
N SER A 84 -19.57 -6.82 3.68
CA SER A 84 -19.29 -6.90 5.11
C SER A 84 -18.25 -5.88 5.61
N ALA A 85 -17.71 -5.03 4.73
CA ALA A 85 -16.63 -4.12 5.09
C ALA A 85 -17.12 -2.69 5.34
N ALA A 86 -16.63 -2.10 6.43
CA ALA A 86 -16.81 -0.69 6.74
C ALA A 86 -15.89 0.15 5.87
N THR A 87 -16.43 1.10 5.14
CA THR A 87 -15.69 1.91 4.17
C THR A 87 -15.86 3.39 4.48
N TYR A 88 -14.75 4.11 4.46
CA TYR A 88 -14.66 5.56 4.57
C TYR A 88 -13.90 6.06 3.35
N SER A 89 -14.43 7.09 2.70
CA SER A 89 -13.88 7.63 1.45
C SER A 89 -13.87 9.16 1.51
N ALA A 90 -13.14 9.80 0.59
CA ALA A 90 -12.92 11.24 0.59
C ALA A 90 -12.29 11.73 1.91
N LEU A 91 -11.40 10.91 2.47
CA LEU A 91 -10.54 11.31 3.58
C LEU A 91 -9.46 12.28 3.07
N ARG A 92 -8.94 13.11 3.97
CA ARG A 92 -7.73 13.91 3.74
C ARG A 92 -6.90 13.97 5.01
N VAL A 93 -6.53 12.78 5.50
CA VAL A 93 -5.74 12.65 6.74
C VAL A 93 -4.27 12.74 6.38
N PRO A 94 -3.54 13.80 6.82
CA PRO A 94 -2.11 13.90 6.59
C PRO A 94 -1.38 12.79 7.35
N LEU A 95 -0.42 12.14 6.68
CA LEU A 95 0.45 11.15 7.29
C LEU A 95 1.81 11.78 7.60
N THR A 96 2.53 11.22 8.57
CA THR A 96 3.86 11.70 9.01
C THR A 96 4.96 10.72 8.64
N LEU A 97 4.77 10.01 7.53
CA LEU A 97 5.72 9.00 7.05
C LEU A 97 7.11 9.64 6.90
N THR A 98 8.09 9.05 7.58
CA THR A 98 9.51 9.38 7.39
C THR A 98 10.23 8.11 6.95
N GLY A 99 10.69 8.08 5.70
CA GLY A 99 11.23 6.88 5.08
C GLY A 99 10.87 6.79 3.60
N GLY A 100 10.34 5.67 3.13
CA GLY A 100 10.03 5.51 1.71
C GLY A 100 8.91 4.53 1.37
N LEU A 101 8.33 4.73 0.19
CA LEU A 101 7.35 3.85 -0.43
C LEU A 101 7.90 3.31 -1.74
N LEU A 102 7.70 2.01 -1.97
CA LEU A 102 7.94 1.39 -3.27
C LEU A 102 6.60 1.16 -3.96
N LEU A 103 6.43 1.75 -5.15
CA LEU A 103 5.19 1.75 -5.91
C LEU A 103 5.34 0.97 -7.21
N GLY A 104 4.29 0.28 -7.63
CA GLY A 104 4.26 -0.49 -8.87
C GLY A 104 3.04 -0.23 -9.73
N ALA A 105 3.23 -0.11 -11.05
CA ALA A 105 2.15 -0.05 -12.04
C ALA A 105 2.42 -0.94 -13.26
N GLY A 106 1.37 -1.19 -14.06
CA GLY A 106 1.47 -1.99 -15.28
C GLY A 106 1.77 -3.46 -15.00
N ARG A 107 1.04 -4.08 -14.07
CA ARG A 107 1.20 -5.50 -13.74
C ARG A 107 0.90 -6.37 -14.97
N SER A 108 1.84 -7.25 -15.34
CA SER A 108 1.56 -8.27 -16.37
C SER A 108 0.64 -9.37 -15.80
N HIS A 109 -0.48 -9.64 -16.47
CA HIS A 109 -1.47 -10.64 -16.04
C HIS A 109 -1.02 -12.10 -16.20
N ASP A 110 0.09 -12.36 -16.91
CA ASP A 110 0.57 -13.73 -17.20
C ASP A 110 1.27 -14.41 -16.01
N LEU A 111 1.43 -13.71 -14.89
CA LEU A 111 2.22 -14.16 -13.73
C LEU A 111 1.44 -13.98 -12.43
N ASP A 112 0.19 -14.40 -12.37
CA ASP A 112 -0.55 -14.43 -11.10
C ASP A 112 0.08 -15.46 -10.15
N VAL A 113 0.54 -15.00 -8.98
CA VAL A 113 0.98 -15.91 -7.91
C VAL A 113 -0.25 -16.33 -7.11
N PRO A 114 -0.43 -17.63 -6.82
CA PRO A 114 -1.54 -18.11 -6.01
C PRO A 114 -1.51 -17.61 -4.54
N MET A 115 -0.44 -16.94 -4.10
CA MET A 115 -0.24 -16.62 -2.68
C MET A 115 0.68 -15.40 -2.49
N GLY A 116 0.31 -14.50 -1.55
CA GLY A 116 1.13 -13.37 -1.13
C GLY A 116 0.87 -12.05 -1.88
N ARG A 117 1.78 -11.07 -1.74
CA ARG A 117 1.85 -9.87 -2.59
C ARG A 117 2.64 -10.17 -3.87
N HIS A 118 2.35 -9.49 -4.97
CA HIS A 118 3.08 -9.70 -6.20
C HIS A 118 4.52 -9.15 -6.07
N PRO A 119 5.54 -9.91 -6.50
CA PRO A 119 6.90 -9.38 -6.53
C PRO A 119 7.05 -8.14 -7.40
N ALA A 120 7.94 -7.22 -6.99
CA ALA A 120 8.17 -5.96 -7.71
C ALA A 120 8.53 -6.17 -9.19
N TRP A 121 9.26 -7.23 -9.52
CA TRP A 121 9.62 -7.56 -10.91
C TRP A 121 8.43 -7.87 -11.85
N LYS A 122 7.20 -8.00 -11.33
CA LYS A 122 5.98 -8.19 -12.13
C LYS A 122 5.35 -6.90 -12.65
N TYR A 123 5.80 -5.75 -12.15
CA TYR A 123 5.34 -4.44 -12.57
C TYR A 123 6.32 -3.90 -13.61
N THR A 124 5.77 -3.26 -14.64
CA THR A 124 6.60 -2.64 -15.69
C THR A 124 7.14 -1.29 -15.27
N GLU A 125 6.44 -0.63 -14.34
CA GLU A 125 6.81 0.67 -13.78
C GLU A 125 7.02 0.51 -12.28
N ILE A 126 8.18 0.95 -11.79
CA ILE A 126 8.53 0.94 -10.36
C ILE A 126 9.03 2.32 -9.97
N LEU A 127 8.37 2.93 -8.98
CA LEU A 127 8.78 4.21 -8.41
C LEU A 127 9.19 4.01 -6.95
N GLU A 128 10.29 4.63 -6.56
CA GLU A 128 10.73 4.76 -5.18
C GLU A 128 10.50 6.20 -4.73
N LEU A 129 9.68 6.40 -3.70
CA LEU A 129 9.39 7.71 -3.14
C LEU A 129 10.03 7.79 -1.75
N SER A 130 10.63 8.93 -1.41
CA SER A 130 11.18 9.22 -0.09
C SER A 130 10.43 10.36 0.57
N PHE A 131 10.14 10.20 1.86
CA PHE A 131 9.37 11.16 2.64
C PHE A 131 10.10 11.57 3.92
N ASP A 132 9.91 12.82 4.31
CA ASP A 132 10.29 13.39 5.60
C ASP A 132 9.06 14.09 6.20
N ASP A 133 8.59 13.63 7.36
CA ASP A 133 7.35 14.09 8.01
C ASP A 133 6.13 14.17 7.05
N GLY A 134 6.00 13.15 6.19
CA GLY A 134 4.95 13.07 5.17
C GLY A 134 5.11 14.00 3.97
N GLY A 135 6.16 14.83 3.93
CA GLY A 135 6.57 15.62 2.77
C GLY A 135 7.42 14.77 1.81
N LEU A 136 7.07 14.76 0.54
CA LEU A 136 7.83 14.07 -0.51
C LEU A 136 9.14 14.84 -0.76
N VAL A 137 10.27 14.21 -0.46
CA VAL A 137 11.60 14.83 -0.62
C VAL A 137 12.38 14.29 -1.82
N ALA A 138 12.03 13.09 -2.31
CA ALA A 138 12.64 12.53 -3.51
C ALA A 138 11.72 11.51 -4.19
N MET A 139 11.87 11.39 -5.51
CA MET A 139 11.22 10.37 -6.33
C MET A 139 12.23 9.84 -7.35
N PHE A 140 12.36 8.51 -7.42
CA PHE A 140 13.25 7.83 -8.34
C PHE A 140 12.49 6.81 -9.19
N ASP A 141 12.68 6.89 -10.50
CA ASP A 141 12.26 5.82 -11.41
C ASP A 141 13.25 4.65 -11.32
N ARG A 142 12.76 3.48 -10.91
CA ARG A 142 13.53 2.23 -10.81
C ARG A 142 13.10 1.19 -11.85
N SER A 143 12.27 1.57 -12.81
CA SER A 143 11.67 0.68 -13.80
C SER A 143 12.72 -0.04 -14.65
N GLU A 144 13.80 0.63 -15.07
CA GLU A 144 14.87 -0.03 -15.82
C GLU A 144 15.68 -1.01 -14.97
N VAL A 145 15.98 -0.63 -13.72
CA VAL A 145 16.77 -1.46 -12.79
C VAL A 145 16.03 -2.77 -12.49
N VAL A 146 14.72 -2.69 -12.28
CA VAL A 146 13.86 -3.85 -12.07
C VAL A 146 13.59 -4.58 -13.41
N GLY A 147 13.40 -3.82 -14.49
CA GLY A 147 13.09 -4.31 -15.82
C GLY A 147 14.17 -5.21 -16.42
N ARG A 148 15.46 -4.81 -16.33
CA ARG A 148 16.62 -5.60 -16.81
C ARG A 148 16.79 -6.94 -16.07
N ARG A 149 16.12 -7.11 -14.93
CA ARG A 149 16.26 -8.29 -14.06
C ARG A 149 15.16 -9.33 -14.27
N ARG A 150 14.13 -9.02 -15.07
CA ARG A 150 13.13 -9.99 -15.55
C ARG A 150 13.75 -11.15 -16.35
N ASP A 151 14.89 -10.91 -16.98
CA ASP A 151 15.58 -11.89 -17.83
C ASP A 151 16.58 -12.80 -17.08
N ALA A 152 16.88 -12.54 -15.79
CA ALA A 152 17.87 -13.30 -15.00
C ALA A 152 17.54 -13.35 -13.47
N PRO A 153 16.62 -14.23 -13.03
CA PRO A 153 16.01 -14.19 -11.69
C PRO A 153 16.84 -14.80 -10.53
N ARG A 154 18.14 -15.07 -10.70
CA ARG A 154 18.93 -15.84 -9.71
C ARG A 154 19.57 -15.02 -8.59
N ASP A 155 19.59 -13.70 -8.70
CA ASP A 155 20.04 -12.77 -7.66
C ASP A 155 18.99 -11.66 -7.46
N CYS A 156 17.83 -12.00 -6.92
CA CYS A 156 16.75 -11.03 -6.78
C CYS A 156 16.93 -10.15 -5.54
N ASP A 157 17.06 -8.84 -5.79
CA ASP A 157 16.51 -7.77 -4.97
C ASP A 157 17.03 -7.61 -3.54
N ARG A 158 18.28 -7.99 -3.22
CA ARG A 158 18.83 -7.75 -1.87
C ARG A 158 18.60 -6.32 -1.39
N TRP A 159 18.72 -5.30 -2.23
CA TRP A 159 18.44 -3.92 -1.80
C TRP A 159 16.95 -3.66 -1.51
N ILE A 160 15.99 -4.16 -2.31
CA ILE A 160 14.55 -3.99 -2.02
C ILE A 160 14.16 -4.82 -0.80
N GLU A 161 14.60 -6.08 -0.74
CA GLU A 161 14.35 -6.99 0.37
C GLU A 161 15.02 -6.54 1.68
N THR A 162 16.13 -5.78 1.60
CA THR A 162 16.82 -5.22 2.78
C THR A 162 16.29 -3.83 3.15
N ALA A 163 15.90 -3.01 2.16
CA ALA A 163 15.52 -1.62 2.39
C ALA A 163 14.02 -1.42 2.59
N PHE A 164 13.16 -2.28 2.04
CA PHE A 164 11.71 -2.16 2.18
C PHE A 164 11.14 -3.39 2.87
N ASP A 165 10.31 -3.17 3.88
CA ASP A 165 9.51 -4.26 4.41
C ASP A 165 8.40 -4.59 3.41
N ARG A 166 8.59 -5.73 2.74
CA ARG A 166 7.62 -6.31 1.80
C ARG A 166 6.58 -7.20 2.49
N ARG A 167 6.84 -7.54 3.75
CA ARG A 167 5.85 -8.17 4.62
C ARG A 167 4.92 -7.13 5.19
N TYR A 168 5.17 -5.83 4.96
CA TYR A 168 4.34 -4.77 5.49
C TYR A 168 2.94 -4.77 4.87
N PRO A 169 1.89 -4.68 5.70
CA PRO A 169 1.91 -5.02 7.13
C PRO A 169 1.88 -6.53 7.32
N PRO A 170 2.54 -7.05 8.37
CA PRO A 170 2.63 -8.48 8.60
C PRO A 170 1.24 -9.11 8.67
N ILE A 171 1.09 -10.25 8.00
CA ILE A 171 -0.11 -11.07 8.16
C ILE A 171 0.00 -11.73 9.54
N LEU A 172 -0.93 -11.39 10.44
CA LEU A 172 -1.09 -12.02 11.77
C LEU A 172 -1.28 -13.54 11.64
#